data_AF-A0A2P6RU31-F1
#
_entry.id   AF-A0A2P6RU31-F1
#
_cell.length_a   1.000
_cell.length_b   1.000
_cell.length_c   1.000
_cell.angle_alpha   90.00
_cell.angle_beta   90.00
_cell.angle_gamma   90.00
#
_symmetry.space_group_name_H-M   'P 1'
#
loop_
_entity.id
_entity.type
_entity.pdbx_description
1 polymer ?
#
loop_
_entity_poly.entity_id
_entity_poly.type
_entity_poly.pdbx_seq_one_letter_code
_entity_poly.pdbx_strand_id
1 'polypeptide(L)'
;MENENGYSHQKWNFRANEELNTASISVRGVLNTLAKNLNSDDRRSTIMLGRGDPTEFASFWTAPPAADAVSEALQSFKFNSYCPTGGVFAARRYVLSTLQLCEPSSSSFLHKHNRLWWLERR
;
A
#
# COMPACT_ATOMS: atom_id res chain seq x y z
N MET A 1 60.25 -25.34 10.15
CA MET A 1 59.30 -25.14 9.04
C MET A 1 57.91 -25.29 9.64
N GLU A 2 57.31 -24.15 9.97
CA GLU A 2 55.96 -24.04 10.53
C GLU A 2 54.95 -24.20 9.39
N ASN A 3 53.97 -25.11 9.51
CA ASN A 3 52.85 -25.19 8.58
C ASN A 3 51.53 -25.08 9.36
N GLU A 4 51.13 -23.83 9.52
CA GLU A 4 49.81 -23.21 9.38
C GLU A 4 48.53 -24.03 9.69
N ASN A 5 47.77 -23.43 10.60
CA ASN A 5 46.46 -23.81 11.11
C ASN A 5 45.42 -24.09 10.03
N GLY A 6 44.85 -25.30 10.04
CA GLY A 6 43.64 -25.68 9.31
C GLY A 6 42.40 -24.98 9.89
N TYR A 7 42.16 -23.73 9.49
CA TYR A 7 40.85 -23.11 9.65
C TYR A 7 39.89 -23.76 8.65
N SER A 8 39.06 -24.69 9.12
CA SER A 8 37.88 -25.11 8.36
C SER A 8 37.02 -23.87 8.10
N HIS A 9 36.87 -23.48 6.84
CA HIS A 9 35.93 -22.45 6.42
C HIS A 9 34.51 -22.95 6.71
N GLN A 10 34.02 -22.70 7.92
CA GLN A 10 32.63 -22.91 8.32
C GLN A 10 31.75 -22.07 7.39
N LYS A 11 31.14 -22.73 6.41
CA LYS A 11 30.23 -22.09 5.46
C LYS A 11 28.86 -22.01 6.10
N TRP A 12 28.31 -20.81 6.22
CA TRP A 12 26.97 -20.57 6.73
C TRP A 12 25.92 -21.37 5.94
N ASN A 13 25.14 -22.21 6.63
CA ASN A 13 24.11 -23.09 6.05
C ASN A 13 22.69 -22.55 6.31
N PHE A 14 22.45 -21.28 6.01
CA PHE A 14 21.11 -20.73 6.06
C PHE A 14 20.25 -21.37 4.96
N ARG A 15 19.18 -22.06 5.38
CA ARG A 15 18.19 -22.64 4.46
C ARG A 15 16.88 -21.92 4.63
N ALA A 16 16.19 -21.68 3.52
CA ALA A 16 14.84 -21.13 3.54
C ALA A 16 13.90 -22.14 4.22
N ASN A 17 12.91 -21.64 4.97
CA ASN A 17 11.86 -22.50 5.52
C ASN A 17 11.04 -23.08 4.36
N GLU A 18 10.99 -24.40 4.27
CA GLU A 18 10.29 -25.15 3.22
C GLU A 18 8.78 -24.89 3.23
N GLU A 19 8.19 -24.59 4.40
CA GLU A 19 6.78 -24.21 4.53
C GLU A 19 6.45 -22.87 3.84
N LEU A 20 7.45 -21.97 3.72
CA LEU A 20 7.30 -20.70 3.01
C LEU A 20 7.48 -20.84 1.50
N ASN A 21 7.91 -22.00 1.01
CA ASN A 21 8.21 -22.23 -0.41
C ASN A 21 6.94 -22.30 -1.27
N THR A 22 5.80 -22.68 -0.69
CA THR A 22 4.49 -22.68 -1.39
C THR A 22 4.06 -21.27 -1.81
N ALA A 23 4.57 -20.22 -1.16
CA ALA A 23 4.33 -18.82 -1.50
C ALA A 23 5.45 -18.19 -2.36
N SER A 24 6.37 -18.99 -2.91
CA SER A 24 7.58 -18.51 -3.60
C SER A 24 7.32 -17.74 -4.90
N ILE A 25 6.15 -17.92 -5.53
CA ILE A 25 5.78 -17.20 -6.74
C ILE A 25 5.15 -15.86 -6.36
N SER A 26 5.95 -14.80 -6.40
CA SER A 26 5.47 -13.44 -6.21
C SER A 26 5.17 -12.74 -7.53
N VAL A 27 4.14 -11.89 -7.56
CA VAL A 27 3.84 -10.99 -8.70
C VAL A 27 5.09 -10.20 -9.10
N ARG A 28 5.83 -9.68 -8.11
CA ARG A 28 7.11 -8.98 -8.33
C ARG A 28 8.16 -9.86 -9.02
N GLY A 29 8.28 -11.13 -8.63
CA GLY A 29 9.22 -12.07 -9.23
C GLY A 29 8.93 -12.35 -10.70
N VAL A 30 7.65 -12.53 -11.04
CA VAL A 30 7.21 -12.69 -12.43
C VAL A 30 7.46 -11.42 -13.23
N LEU A 31 7.07 -10.24 -12.72
CA LEU A 31 7.31 -8.96 -13.40
C LEU A 31 8.79 -8.67 -13.63
N ASN A 32 9.66 -8.97 -12.66
CA ASN A 32 11.11 -8.82 -12.81
C ASN A 32 11.66 -9.75 -13.89
N THR A 33 11.14 -10.98 -13.97
CA THR A 33 11.53 -11.93 -15.02
C THR A 33 11.11 -11.41 -16.39
N LEU A 34 9.88 -10.91 -16.54
CA LEU A 34 9.43 -10.30 -17.79
C LEU A 34 10.28 -9.09 -18.17
N ALA A 35 10.55 -8.19 -17.23
CA ALA A 35 11.36 -7.00 -17.45
C ALA A 35 12.80 -7.32 -17.92
N LYS A 36 13.40 -8.38 -17.39
CA LYS A 36 14.74 -8.86 -17.81
C LYS A 36 14.77 -9.42 -19.23
N ASN A 37 13.64 -9.89 -19.74
CA ASN A 37 13.54 -10.46 -21.09
C ASN A 37 13.04 -9.45 -22.13
N LEU A 38 12.90 -8.17 -21.76
CA LEU A 38 12.58 -7.11 -22.71
C LEU A 38 13.77 -6.85 -23.64
N ASN A 39 13.48 -6.60 -24.92
CA ASN A 39 14.50 -6.24 -25.90
C ASN A 39 15.03 -4.83 -25.59
N SER A 40 16.35 -4.70 -25.35
CA SER A 40 17.00 -3.41 -25.11
C SER A 40 17.01 -2.49 -26.33
N ASP A 41 16.88 -3.06 -27.53
CA ASP A 41 16.89 -2.29 -28.79
C ASP A 41 15.49 -1.76 -29.16
N ASP A 42 14.43 -2.21 -28.47
CA ASP A 42 13.09 -1.68 -28.66
C ASP A 42 12.95 -0.31 -27.98
N ARG A 43 12.54 0.70 -28.76
CA ARG A 43 12.35 2.08 -28.30
C ARG A 43 10.97 2.34 -27.70
N ARG A 44 10.05 1.37 -27.77
CA ARG A 44 8.71 1.51 -27.18
C ARG A 44 8.81 1.55 -25.65
N SER A 45 8.14 2.51 -25.04
CA SER A 45 8.02 2.58 -23.58
C SER A 45 7.21 1.40 -23.05
N THR A 46 7.73 0.70 -22.04
CA THR A 46 7.00 -0.36 -21.35
C THR A 46 6.03 0.23 -20.34
N ILE A 47 4.75 -0.17 -20.39
CA ILE A 47 3.74 0.20 -19.39
C ILE A 47 3.58 -0.96 -18.40
N MET A 48 3.98 -0.75 -17.15
CA MET A 48 3.97 -1.78 -16.11
C MET A 48 2.63 -1.80 -15.36
N LEU A 49 1.61 -2.43 -15.95
CA LEU A 49 0.26 -2.51 -15.34
C LEU A 49 0.18 -3.43 -14.11
N GLY A 50 1.19 -4.27 -13.89
CA GLY A 50 1.25 -5.18 -12.75
C GLY A 50 1.80 -4.55 -11.47
N ARG A 51 2.29 -3.31 -11.51
CA ARG A 51 2.77 -2.62 -10.29
C ARG A 51 1.58 -2.04 -9.53
N GLY A 52 1.49 -2.40 -8.25
CA GLY A 52 0.40 -1.99 -7.36
C GLY A 52 0.71 -0.73 -6.54
N ASP A 53 1.88 -0.11 -6.73
CA ASP A 53 2.25 1.12 -6.03
C ASP A 53 1.70 2.34 -6.81
N PRO A 54 0.72 3.08 -6.27
CA PRO A 54 0.14 4.22 -6.95
C PRO A 54 1.12 5.38 -7.13
N THR A 55 2.17 5.48 -6.30
CA THR A 55 3.12 6.61 -6.32
C THR A 55 3.99 6.65 -7.58
N GLU A 56 4.03 5.54 -8.32
CA GLU A 56 4.73 5.43 -9.60
C GLU A 56 4.06 6.25 -10.71
N PHE A 57 2.79 6.58 -10.53
CA PHE A 57 1.99 7.31 -11.50
C PHE A 57 1.79 8.74 -10.99
N ALA A 58 2.27 9.72 -11.76
CA ALA A 58 2.10 11.14 -11.43
C ALA A 58 0.64 11.63 -11.42
N SER A 59 -0.33 10.76 -11.67
CA SER A 59 -1.75 11.04 -11.49
C SER A 59 -2.23 10.81 -10.05
N PHE A 60 -1.46 10.09 -9.22
CA PHE A 60 -1.84 9.74 -7.85
C PHE A 60 -0.95 10.46 -6.84
N TRP A 61 -1.33 11.69 -6.53
CA TRP A 61 -0.70 12.48 -5.46
C TRP A 61 -1.46 12.33 -4.15
N THR A 62 -0.71 12.34 -3.05
CA THR A 62 -1.27 12.50 -1.71
C THR A 62 -2.11 13.78 -1.66
N ALA A 63 -3.30 13.71 -1.08
CA ALA A 63 -4.15 14.88 -0.90
C ALA A 63 -3.41 15.96 -0.06
N PRO A 64 -3.37 17.24 -0.48
CA PRO A 64 -2.67 18.29 0.25
C PRO A 64 -3.00 18.36 1.76
N PRO A 65 -4.29 18.26 2.18
CA PRO A 65 -4.64 18.27 3.60
C PRO A 65 -4.01 17.13 4.41
N ALA A 66 -3.75 15.98 3.79
CA ALA A 66 -3.09 14.86 4.46
C ALA A 66 -1.60 15.15 4.67
N ALA A 67 -0.93 15.76 3.69
CA ALA A 67 0.46 16.18 3.82
C ALA A 67 0.62 17.25 4.90
N ASP A 68 -0.27 18.25 4.90
CA ASP A 68 -0.27 19.33 5.90
C ASP A 68 -0.49 18.80 7.31
N ALA A 69 -1.46 17.90 7.51
CA ALA A 69 -1.73 17.29 8.81
C ALA A 69 -0.54 16.49 9.37
N VAL A 70 0.20 15.77 8.50
CA VAL A 70 1.43 15.07 8.91
C VAL A 70 2.52 16.06 9.31
N SER A 71 2.68 17.15 8.54
CA SER A 71 3.65 18.22 8.88
C SER A 71 3.31 18.88 10.22
N GLU A 72 2.03 19.20 10.45
CA GLU A 72 1.57 19.78 11.72
C GLU A 72 1.81 18.81 12.89
N ALA A 73 1.48 17.52 12.72
CA ALA A 73 1.71 16.52 13.75
C ALA A 73 3.20 16.40 14.11
N LEU A 74 4.08 16.44 13.11
CA LEU A 74 5.54 16.43 13.30
C LEU A 74 6.01 17.69 14.06
N GLN A 75 5.58 18.87 13.61
CA GLN A 75 5.94 20.16 14.23
C GLN A 75 5.38 20.31 15.64
N SER A 76 4.31 19.59 15.99
CA SER A 76 3.72 19.63 17.33
C SER A 76 4.58 18.94 18.40
N PHE A 77 5.50 18.06 18.01
CA PHE A 77 6.28 17.18 18.90
C PHE A 77 5.45 16.28 19.83
N LYS A 78 4.13 16.17 19.63
CA LYS A 78 3.21 15.40 20.50
C LYS A 78 3.18 13.90 20.20
N PHE A 79 3.67 13.48 19.04
CA PHE A 79 3.54 12.10 18.53
C PHE A 79 4.89 11.39 18.34
N ASN A 80 5.91 11.78 19.11
CA ASN A 80 7.30 11.29 18.94
C ASN A 80 7.61 9.99 19.72
N SER A 81 6.64 9.48 20.48
CA SER A 81 6.79 8.28 21.29
C SER A 81 6.03 7.11 20.69
N TYR A 82 6.26 5.90 21.22
CA TYR A 82 5.48 4.74 20.84
C TYR A 82 3.98 4.98 21.00
N CYS A 83 3.25 4.61 19.95
CA CYS A 83 1.81 4.58 19.95
C CYS A 83 1.31 3.36 20.75
N PRO A 84 0.11 3.43 21.39
CA PRO A 84 -0.54 2.24 21.93
C PRO A 84 -0.70 1.15 20.87
N THR A 85 -0.74 -0.12 21.26
CA THR A 85 -0.86 -1.29 20.36
C THR A 85 -2.00 -1.17 19.35
N GLY A 86 -3.11 -0.54 19.76
CA GLY A 86 -4.28 -0.32 18.91
C GLY A 86 -4.19 0.90 17.98
N GLY A 87 -3.10 1.67 17.97
CA GLY A 87 -3.02 2.91 17.21
C GLY A 87 -3.50 4.15 17.97
N VAL A 88 -3.27 5.33 17.36
CA VAL A 88 -3.58 6.64 17.97
C VAL A 88 -5.09 6.76 18.16
N PHE A 89 -5.54 7.07 19.38
CA PHE A 89 -6.96 7.09 19.72
C PHE A 89 -7.77 8.06 18.85
N ALA A 90 -7.25 9.26 18.59
CA ALA A 90 -7.90 10.25 17.73
C ALA A 90 -8.11 9.72 16.29
N ALA A 91 -7.11 9.06 15.71
CA ALA A 91 -7.21 8.47 14.38
C ALA A 91 -8.27 7.36 14.33
N ARG A 92 -8.29 6.46 15.34
CA ARG A 92 -9.31 5.40 15.42
C ARG A 92 -10.73 5.94 15.55
N ARG A 93 -10.93 6.96 16.39
CA ARG A 93 -12.23 7.60 16.57
C ARG A 93 -12.71 8.25 15.27
N TYR A 94 -11.81 8.89 14.53
CA TYR A 94 -12.14 9.48 13.24
C TYR A 94 -12.60 8.41 12.23
N VAL A 95 -11.85 7.31 12.08
CA VAL A 95 -12.24 6.19 11.19
C VAL A 95 -13.63 5.65 11.53
N LEU A 96 -13.91 5.39 12.80
CA LEU A 96 -15.23 4.92 13.23
C LEU A 96 -16.33 5.92 12.85
N SER A 97 -16.10 7.23 13.10
CA SER A 97 -17.08 8.27 12.76
C SER A 97 -17.31 8.37 11.24
N THR A 98 -16.27 8.24 10.43
CA THR A 98 -16.41 8.28 8.96
C THR A 98 -17.20 7.09 8.43
N LEU A 99 -17.01 5.90 9.01
CA LEU A 99 -17.75 4.70 8.62
C LEU A 99 -19.24 4.83 9.02
N GLN A 100 -19.52 5.32 10.22
CA GLN A 100 -20.90 5.55 10.69
C GLN A 100 -21.64 6.61 9.86
N LEU A 101 -20.95 7.64 9.38
CA LEU A 101 -21.52 8.66 8.49
C LEU A 101 -21.74 8.15 7.06
N CYS A 102 -20.96 7.15 6.62
CA CYS A 102 -21.07 6.54 5.30
C CYS A 102 -22.18 5.48 5.23
N GLU A 103 -22.62 4.95 6.39
CA GLU A 103 -23.82 4.11 6.45
C GLU A 103 -25.03 4.94 6.00
N PRO A 104 -25.75 4.54 4.94
CA PRO A 104 -26.96 5.24 4.56
C PRO A 104 -27.94 5.08 5.71
N SER A 105 -28.23 6.18 6.40
CA SER A 105 -29.37 6.24 7.32
C SER A 105 -30.63 5.86 6.52
N SER A 106 -30.97 4.58 6.59
CA SER A 106 -32.05 3.96 5.85
C SER A 106 -33.36 4.43 6.47
N SER A 107 -33.80 5.64 6.14
CA SER A 107 -35.18 6.11 6.37
C SER A 107 -35.55 7.42 5.65
N SER A 108 -34.61 8.28 5.29
CA SER A 108 -34.96 9.62 4.74
C SER A 108 -34.77 9.78 3.22
N PHE A 109 -34.03 8.89 2.57
CA PHE A 109 -33.65 9.06 1.15
C PHE A 109 -34.74 8.62 0.14
N LEU A 110 -35.59 7.65 0.50
CA LEU A 110 -36.56 7.06 -0.45
C LEU A 110 -37.87 7.87 -0.62
N HIS A 111 -38.16 8.86 0.23
CA HIS A 111 -39.44 9.57 0.15
C HIS A 111 -39.41 10.88 -0.64
N LYS A 112 -38.24 11.43 -1.00
CA LYS A 112 -38.15 12.73 -1.68
C LYS A 112 -37.82 12.68 -3.17
N HIS A 113 -37.30 11.56 -3.69
CA HIS A 113 -36.84 11.50 -5.08
C HIS A 113 -37.83 10.89 -6.10
N ASN A 114 -38.98 10.38 -5.66
CA ASN A 114 -39.94 9.71 -6.56
C ASN A 114 -40.99 10.62 -7.24
N ARG A 115 -40.96 11.96 -7.04
CA ARG A 115 -41.93 12.87 -7.69
C ARG A 115 -41.39 13.74 -8.82
N LEU A 116 -40.07 13.81 -9.03
CA LEU A 116 -39.49 14.77 -9.98
C LEU A 116 -38.90 14.16 -11.25
N TRP A 117 -38.74 12.83 -11.31
CA TRP A 117 -38.14 12.16 -12.47
C TRP A 117 -39.12 11.72 -13.56
N TRP A 118 -40.43 11.83 -13.35
CA TRP A 118 -41.46 11.31 -14.28
C TRP A 118 -42.12 12.35 -15.20
N LEU A 119 -41.81 13.65 -15.07
CA LEU A 119 -42.49 14.70 -15.85
C LEU A 119 -41.64 15.36 -16.95
N GLU A 120 -40.34 15.06 -17.06
CA GLU A 120 -39.42 15.77 -17.98
C GLU A 120 -39.00 14.93 -19.20
N ARG A 121 -39.92 14.13 -19.78
CA ARG A 121 -39.76 13.52 -21.12
C ARG A 121 -41.10 13.36 -21.83
N ARG A 122 -41.76 14.47 -22.14
CA ARG A 122 -42.62 14.56 -23.33
C ARG A 122 -41.93 15.46 -24.34
#